data_AF-A0A7C4A6C2-F1
#
_entry.id   AF-A0A7C4A6C2-F1
#
_cell.length_a   1.000
_cell.length_b   1.000
_cell.length_c   1.000
_cell.angle_alpha   90.00
_cell.angle_beta   90.00
_cell.angle_gamma   90.00
#
_symmetry.space_group_name_H-M   'P 1'
#
loop_
_entity.id
_entity.type
_entity.pdbx_description
1 polymer ?
#
loop_
_entity_poly.entity_id
_entity_poly.type
_entity_poly.pdbx_seq_one_letter_code
_entity_poly.pdbx_strand_id
1 'polypeptide(L)'
;MVYKGIAHGNFVKAIGKGWNMKSRTIFYVLITVIVVILAKKAFVASVQPEFRAVGVHAWLPGLLSKAELDDTIKWAVDSNMNVLVVQARRTGDAFYNSSIEPRSNEIKEEGFDPLGYAVEKGHANGLEVYAWFNVFRVWGSSKTPPYPNHVVNLHPEWINKDFNGKTTAGEGCFLDPGIPEVREYTLKVL
;
A
#
# COMPACT_ATOMS: atom_id res chain seq x y z
N MET A 1 -21.60 -16.59 48.46
CA MET A 1 -21.20 -17.30 47.22
C MET A 1 -19.68 -17.42 47.26
N VAL A 2 -19.16 -18.63 47.50
CA VAL A 2 -17.76 -18.87 47.94
C VAL A 2 -16.85 -19.05 46.73
N TYR A 3 -15.80 -18.21 46.63
CA TYR A 3 -14.69 -18.36 45.69
C TYR A 3 -13.88 -19.61 46.08
N LYS A 4 -14.00 -20.70 45.31
CA LYS A 4 -13.14 -21.89 45.46
C LYS A 4 -11.84 -21.67 44.70
N GLY A 5 -10.73 -21.68 45.44
CA GLY A 5 -9.37 -21.57 44.93
C GLY A 5 -9.05 -22.62 43.87
N ILE A 6 -8.56 -22.15 42.73
CA ILE A 6 -8.09 -22.98 41.63
C ILE A 6 -6.78 -23.65 42.06
N ALA A 7 -6.81 -24.98 42.12
CA ALA A 7 -5.71 -25.87 42.47
C ALA A 7 -4.52 -25.70 41.50
N HIS A 8 -3.63 -24.75 41.78
CA HIS A 8 -2.37 -24.56 41.06
C HIS A 8 -1.28 -25.60 41.41
N GLY A 9 -1.54 -26.53 42.35
CA GLY A 9 -0.50 -27.42 42.91
C GLY A 9 -0.40 -28.84 42.33
N ASN A 10 -1.34 -29.30 41.51
CA ASN A 10 -1.46 -30.74 41.20
C ASN A 10 -1.11 -31.15 39.77
N PHE A 11 -0.99 -30.21 38.83
CA PHE A 11 -0.69 -30.58 37.44
C PHE A 11 0.75 -31.08 37.28
N VAL A 12 1.72 -30.40 37.90
CA VAL A 12 3.15 -30.76 37.82
C VAL A 12 3.50 -32.06 38.57
N LYS A 13 2.75 -32.42 39.63
CA LYS A 13 2.97 -33.66 40.39
C LYS A 13 2.46 -34.93 39.68
N ALA A 14 1.57 -34.79 38.70
CA ALA A 14 1.00 -35.91 37.96
C ALA A 14 1.87 -36.34 36.76
N ILE A 15 2.61 -35.40 36.17
CA ILE A 15 3.47 -35.64 35.01
C ILE A 15 4.82 -36.23 35.48
N GLY A 16 5.06 -37.50 35.16
CA GLY A 16 6.35 -38.17 35.45
C GLY A 16 6.42 -38.98 36.75
N LYS A 17 5.30 -39.31 37.39
CA LYS A 17 5.28 -40.34 38.44
C LYS A 17 5.76 -41.67 37.82
N GLY A 18 6.90 -42.19 38.29
CA GLY A 18 7.53 -43.42 37.79
C GLY A 18 8.64 -43.21 36.75
N TRP A 19 8.94 -41.97 36.37
CA TRP A 19 10.05 -41.69 35.43
C TRP A 19 11.39 -41.60 36.14
N ASN A 20 12.42 -42.19 35.54
CA ASN A 20 13.79 -42.04 36.03
C ASN A 20 14.33 -40.62 35.77
N MET A 21 15.44 -40.29 36.43
CA MET A 21 16.06 -38.95 36.35
C MET A 21 16.36 -38.52 34.91
N LYS A 22 16.84 -39.42 34.04
CA LYS A 22 17.13 -39.12 32.63
C LYS A 22 15.86 -38.78 31.83
N SER A 23 14.78 -39.53 32.02
CA SER A 23 13.50 -39.31 31.34
C SER A 23 12.86 -37.96 31.74
N ARG A 24 12.99 -37.55 33.01
CA ARG A 24 12.52 -36.24 33.48
C ARG A 24 13.36 -35.11 32.89
N THR A 25 14.68 -35.26 32.86
CA THR A 25 15.58 -34.28 32.24
C THR A 25 15.26 -34.09 30.75
N ILE A 26 15.09 -35.17 29.99
CA ILE A 26 14.72 -35.11 28.56
C ILE A 26 13.40 -34.36 28.36
N PHE A 27 12.39 -34.66 29.18
CA PHE A 27 11.09 -34.00 29.09
C PHE A 27 11.14 -32.50 29.38
N TYR A 28 11.87 -32.08 30.42
CA TYR A 28 12.04 -30.65 30.71
C TYR A 28 12.85 -29.94 29.62
N VAL A 29 13.86 -30.59 29.02
CA VAL A 29 14.59 -30.05 27.87
C VAL A 29 13.65 -29.86 26.68
N LEU A 30 12.83 -30.87 26.34
CA LEU A 30 11.88 -30.79 25.24
C LEU A 30 10.82 -29.68 25.46
N ILE A 31 10.26 -29.58 26.66
CA ILE A 31 9.34 -28.49 27.01
C ILE A 31 10.04 -27.13 26.87
N THR A 32 11.27 -27.00 27.36
CA THR A 32 12.02 -25.75 27.28
C THR A 32 12.27 -25.34 25.84
N VAL A 33 12.67 -26.28 24.98
CA VAL A 33 12.85 -26.05 23.54
C VAL A 33 11.55 -25.60 22.89
N ILE A 34 10.42 -26.28 23.19
CA ILE A 34 9.11 -25.89 22.67
C ILE A 34 8.72 -24.49 23.11
N VAL A 35 8.87 -24.16 24.40
CA VAL A 35 8.56 -22.82 24.94
C VAL A 35 9.44 -21.76 24.28
N VAL A 36 10.73 -22.01 24.09
CA VAL A 36 11.63 -21.08 23.39
C VAL A 36 11.22 -20.87 21.94
N ILE A 37 10.85 -21.94 21.21
CA ILE A 37 10.36 -21.84 19.82
C ILE A 37 9.08 -21.01 19.76
N LEU A 38 8.12 -21.27 20.65
CA LEU A 38 6.86 -20.53 20.71
C LEU A 38 7.07 -19.06 21.08
N ALA A 39 7.93 -18.77 22.06
CA ALA A 39 8.28 -17.42 22.46
C ALA A 39 8.99 -16.67 21.32
N LYS A 40 9.91 -17.33 20.58
CA LYS A 40 10.55 -16.74 19.39
C LYS A 40 9.54 -16.38 18.31
N LYS A 41 8.60 -17.29 18.01
CA LYS A 41 7.54 -17.03 17.02
C LYS A 41 6.65 -15.85 17.45
N ALA A 42 6.23 -15.82 18.71
CA ALA A 42 5.42 -14.72 19.25
C ALA A 42 6.17 -13.39 19.22
N PHE A 43 7.47 -13.39 19.56
CA PHE A 43 8.30 -12.20 19.49
C PHE A 43 8.49 -11.70 18.05
N VAL A 44 8.83 -12.58 17.10
CA VAL A 44 8.95 -12.22 15.68
C VAL A 44 7.64 -11.67 15.12
N ALA A 45 6.50 -12.29 15.47
CA ALA A 45 5.18 -11.81 15.07
C ALA A 45 4.79 -10.46 15.73
N SER A 46 5.38 -10.14 16.88
CA SER A 46 5.13 -8.86 17.59
C SER A 46 5.92 -7.69 17.00
N VAL A 47 7.03 -7.97 16.29
CA VAL A 47 7.82 -6.95 15.62
C VAL A 47 7.10 -6.60 14.32
N GLN A 48 6.55 -5.39 14.26
CA GLN A 48 6.07 -4.84 12.99
C GLN A 48 7.28 -4.73 12.04
N PRO A 49 7.18 -5.23 10.81
CA PRO A 49 8.25 -5.06 9.83
C PRO A 49 8.52 -3.56 9.66
N GLU A 50 9.80 -3.18 9.61
CA GLU A 50 10.18 -1.81 9.27
C GLU A 50 9.65 -1.47 7.87
N PHE A 51 8.97 -0.34 7.72
CA PHE A 51 8.44 0.13 6.44
C PHE A 51 9.54 0.81 5.62
N ARG A 52 10.08 0.11 4.63
CA ARG A 52 11.18 0.59 3.76
C ARG A 52 10.66 0.73 2.34
N ALA A 53 10.20 1.93 2.03
CA ALA A 53 9.46 2.21 0.82
C ALA A 53 10.24 3.02 -0.21
N VAL A 54 9.90 2.77 -1.47
CA VAL A 54 10.33 3.53 -2.64
C VAL A 54 9.12 4.21 -3.26
N GLY A 55 9.20 5.52 -3.48
CA GLY A 55 8.22 6.24 -4.29
C GLY A 55 8.44 5.98 -5.78
N VAL A 56 7.41 5.53 -6.49
CA VAL A 56 7.44 5.25 -7.93
C VAL A 56 6.42 6.15 -8.60
N HIS A 57 6.87 7.15 -9.36
CA HIS A 57 5.99 8.21 -9.85
C HIS A 57 6.42 8.76 -11.21
N ALA A 58 5.47 9.34 -11.94
CA ALA A 58 5.66 9.71 -13.34
C ALA A 58 6.60 10.92 -13.59
N TRP A 59 7.03 11.65 -12.55
CA TRP A 59 7.99 12.75 -12.72
C TRP A 59 9.43 12.29 -12.99
N LEU A 60 9.76 11.03 -12.72
CA LEU A 60 11.07 10.43 -12.97
C LEU A 60 10.89 9.11 -13.73
N PRO A 61 11.93 8.61 -14.42
CA PRO A 61 11.92 7.26 -14.96
C PRO A 61 11.68 6.24 -13.85
N GLY A 62 10.81 5.26 -14.10
CA GLY A 62 10.54 4.18 -13.14
C GLY A 62 9.11 3.63 -13.17
N LEU A 63 8.20 4.26 -13.93
CA LEU A 63 6.78 3.92 -13.94
C LEU A 63 6.21 3.71 -15.35
N LEU A 64 6.74 4.39 -16.37
CA LEU A 64 6.01 4.66 -17.60
C LEU A 64 6.11 3.55 -18.66
N SER A 65 6.91 2.52 -18.40
CA SER A 65 7.13 1.36 -19.26
C SER A 65 7.44 0.11 -18.41
N LYS A 66 7.37 -1.07 -19.03
CA LYS A 66 7.73 -2.33 -18.34
C LYS A 66 9.20 -2.33 -17.92
N ALA A 67 10.08 -1.89 -18.81
CA ALA A 67 11.53 -1.83 -18.55
C ALA A 67 11.86 -0.91 -17.37
N GLU A 68 11.22 0.26 -17.29
CA GLU A 68 11.40 1.19 -16.16
C GLU A 68 10.95 0.59 -14.82
N LEU A 69 9.82 -0.12 -14.82
CA LEU A 69 9.31 -0.79 -13.62
C LEU A 69 10.18 -1.98 -13.23
N ASP A 70 10.67 -2.76 -14.19
CA ASP A 70 11.61 -3.86 -13.93
C ASP A 70 12.89 -3.34 -13.26
N ASP A 71 13.47 -2.24 -13.76
CA ASP A 71 14.65 -1.59 -13.18
C ASP A 71 14.37 -1.07 -11.76
N THR A 72 13.20 -0.46 -11.55
CA THR A 72 12.78 0.06 -10.24
C THR A 72 12.60 -1.06 -9.22
N ILE A 73 11.95 -2.15 -9.61
CA ILE A 73 11.73 -3.32 -8.75
C ILE A 73 13.06 -3.97 -8.42
N LYS A 74 13.94 -4.15 -9.41
CA LYS A 74 15.29 -4.67 -9.19
C LYS A 74 16.05 -3.80 -8.19
N TRP A 75 16.04 -2.49 -8.38
CA TRP A 75 16.72 -1.57 -7.47
C TRP A 75 16.15 -1.62 -6.04
N ALA A 76 14.82 -1.70 -5.90
CA ALA A 76 14.17 -1.81 -4.61
C ALA A 76 14.59 -3.08 -3.87
N VAL A 77 14.62 -4.23 -4.57
CA VAL A 77 15.08 -5.52 -4.01
C VAL A 77 16.56 -5.46 -3.64
N ASP A 78 17.42 -4.98 -4.54
CA ASP A 78 18.87 -4.86 -4.30
C ASP A 78 19.18 -3.91 -3.13
N SER A 79 18.29 -2.94 -2.87
CA SER A 79 18.38 -1.97 -1.77
C SER A 79 17.68 -2.44 -0.48
N ASN A 80 17.21 -3.69 -0.42
CA ASN A 80 16.51 -4.28 0.73
C ASN A 80 15.22 -3.52 1.13
N MET A 81 14.56 -2.89 0.16
CA MET A 81 13.23 -2.28 0.33
C MET A 81 12.17 -3.38 0.37
N ASN A 82 11.03 -3.10 1.00
CA ASN A 82 9.91 -4.04 1.09
C ASN A 82 8.59 -3.45 0.57
N VAL A 83 8.56 -2.19 0.16
CA VAL A 83 7.34 -1.51 -0.28
C VAL A 83 7.61 -0.65 -1.52
N LEU A 84 6.70 -0.71 -2.50
CA LEU A 84 6.57 0.27 -3.57
C LEU A 84 5.34 1.14 -3.31
N VAL A 85 5.52 2.47 -3.32
CA VAL A 85 4.43 3.44 -3.29
C VAL A 85 4.27 3.98 -4.70
N VAL A 86 3.33 3.41 -5.45
CA VAL A 86 3.19 3.58 -6.90
C VAL A 86 2.11 4.61 -7.21
N GLN A 87 2.47 5.67 -7.93
CA GLN A 87 1.51 6.68 -8.36
C GLN A 87 0.50 6.09 -9.35
N ALA A 88 -0.72 5.89 -8.88
CA ALA A 88 -1.84 5.40 -9.68
C ALA A 88 -2.58 6.54 -10.40
N ARG A 89 -2.58 7.74 -9.81
CA ARG A 89 -3.27 8.93 -10.33
C ARG A 89 -2.47 10.19 -10.08
N ARG A 90 -2.29 11.04 -11.10
CA ARG A 90 -1.47 12.26 -10.98
C ARG A 90 -2.27 13.56 -11.14
N THR A 91 -2.97 13.74 -12.26
CA THR A 91 -3.71 14.96 -12.61
C THR A 91 -4.99 14.60 -13.35
N GLY A 92 -5.92 13.90 -12.68
CA GLY A 92 -7.16 13.47 -13.32
C GLY A 92 -6.97 12.42 -14.42
N ASP A 93 -5.81 11.77 -14.42
CA ASP A 93 -5.41 10.73 -15.36
C ASP A 93 -4.90 9.48 -14.63
N ALA A 94 -5.19 8.32 -15.22
CA ALA A 94 -4.95 7.01 -14.63
C ALA A 94 -3.69 6.33 -15.21
N PHE A 95 -2.85 5.85 -14.30
CA PHE A 95 -1.75 4.90 -14.55
C PHE A 95 -2.19 3.45 -14.30
N TYR A 96 -3.50 3.20 -14.45
CA TYR A 96 -4.15 1.89 -14.34
C TYR A 96 -5.30 1.77 -15.35
N ASN A 97 -5.88 0.59 -15.51
CA ASN A 97 -7.11 0.42 -16.29
C ASN A 97 -8.32 1.01 -15.55
N SER A 98 -8.68 2.26 -15.87
CA SER A 98 -9.84 2.96 -15.32
C SER A 98 -11.00 3.02 -16.31
N SER A 99 -12.22 2.87 -15.83
CA SER A 99 -13.46 3.17 -16.57
C SER A 99 -14.00 4.59 -16.31
N ILE A 100 -13.36 5.33 -15.40
CA ILE A 100 -13.81 6.65 -14.94
C ILE A 100 -12.88 7.75 -15.46
N GLU A 101 -11.57 7.59 -15.24
CA GLU A 101 -10.58 8.59 -15.65
C GLU A 101 -9.89 8.21 -16.97
N PRO A 102 -9.52 9.20 -17.78
CA PRO A 102 -8.73 8.94 -18.98
C PRO A 102 -7.37 8.34 -18.60
N ARG A 103 -6.85 7.50 -19.52
CA ARG A 103 -5.48 7.02 -19.45
C ARG A 103 -4.48 8.19 -19.61
N SER A 104 -3.43 8.19 -18.79
CA SER A 104 -2.33 9.15 -18.95
C SER A 104 -1.62 8.99 -20.31
N ASN A 105 -1.31 10.10 -20.98
CA ASN A 105 -0.46 10.10 -22.19
C ASN A 105 1.03 9.92 -21.89
N GLU A 106 1.43 9.95 -20.62
CA GLU A 106 2.84 9.76 -20.26
C GLU A 106 3.26 8.29 -20.35
N ILE A 107 2.29 7.36 -20.33
CA ILE A 107 2.54 5.93 -20.52
C ILE A 107 3.11 5.69 -21.92
N LYS A 108 4.29 5.09 -21.99
CA LYS A 108 5.07 4.96 -23.22
C LYS A 108 4.64 3.78 -24.10
N GLU A 109 3.92 2.82 -23.51
CA GLU A 109 3.51 1.58 -24.15
C GLU A 109 1.99 1.52 -24.30
N GLU A 110 1.51 1.19 -25.50
CA GLU A 110 0.08 1.05 -25.77
C GLU A 110 -0.50 -0.13 -24.98
N GLY A 111 -1.66 0.08 -24.34
CA GLY A 111 -2.35 -0.94 -23.55
C GLY A 111 -1.65 -1.33 -22.25
N PHE A 112 -0.54 -0.67 -21.89
CA PHE A 112 0.17 -0.97 -20.65
C PHE A 112 -0.60 -0.45 -19.44
N ASP A 113 -0.68 -1.30 -18.40
CA ASP A 113 -1.24 -0.99 -17.08
C ASP A 113 -0.10 -0.93 -16.05
N PRO A 114 0.51 0.26 -15.82
CA PRO A 114 1.64 0.41 -14.90
C PRO A 114 1.36 -0.08 -13.49
N LEU A 115 0.22 0.28 -12.90
CA LEU A 115 -0.13 -0.15 -11.54
C LEU A 115 -0.33 -1.66 -11.47
N GLY A 116 -1.07 -2.24 -12.43
CA GLY A 116 -1.28 -3.68 -12.50
C GLY A 116 0.04 -4.45 -12.65
N TYR A 117 0.95 -3.96 -13.49
CA TYR A 117 2.27 -4.55 -13.67
C TYR A 117 3.13 -4.46 -12.40
N ALA A 118 3.12 -3.30 -11.73
CA ALA A 118 3.84 -3.10 -10.47
C ALA A 118 3.32 -4.04 -9.37
N VAL A 119 2.00 -4.26 -9.29
CA VAL A 119 1.38 -5.23 -8.36
C VAL A 119 1.87 -6.65 -8.68
N GLU A 120 1.77 -7.09 -9.93
CA GLU A 120 2.18 -8.45 -10.33
C GLU A 120 3.66 -8.70 -10.05
N LYS A 121 4.54 -7.82 -10.56
CA LYS A 121 6.00 -8.00 -10.46
C LYS A 121 6.53 -7.68 -9.07
N GLY A 122 5.96 -6.70 -8.38
CA GLY A 122 6.31 -6.36 -7.00
C GLY A 122 6.05 -7.54 -6.07
N HIS A 123 4.84 -8.10 -6.10
CA HIS A 123 4.50 -9.27 -5.29
C HIS A 123 5.36 -10.49 -5.63
N ALA A 124 5.68 -10.71 -6.92
CA ALA A 124 6.57 -11.80 -7.33
C ALA A 124 8.00 -11.67 -6.76
N ASN A 125 8.40 -10.46 -6.36
CA ASN A 125 9.70 -10.18 -5.74
C ASN A 125 9.60 -9.91 -4.22
N GLY A 126 8.46 -10.19 -3.59
CA GLY A 126 8.26 -10.02 -2.15
C GLY A 126 8.11 -8.56 -1.68
N LEU A 127 7.76 -7.65 -2.59
CA LEU A 127 7.44 -6.26 -2.28
C LEU A 127 5.92 -6.09 -2.10
N GLU A 128 5.50 -5.37 -1.07
CA GLU A 128 4.12 -4.86 -1.00
C GLU A 128 3.96 -3.65 -1.93
N VAL A 129 2.75 -3.44 -2.46
CA VAL A 129 2.45 -2.33 -3.37
C VAL A 129 1.31 -1.49 -2.84
N TYR A 130 1.57 -0.20 -2.64
CA TYR A 130 0.62 0.79 -2.17
C TYR A 130 0.35 1.78 -3.30
N ALA A 131 -0.91 1.97 -3.65
CA ALA A 131 -1.28 2.93 -4.68
C ALA A 131 -1.34 4.35 -4.10
N TRP A 132 -0.62 5.28 -4.72
CA TRP A 132 -0.64 6.70 -4.39
C TRP A 132 -1.51 7.47 -5.38
N PHE A 133 -2.44 8.23 -4.83
CA PHE A 133 -3.33 9.12 -5.56
C PHE A 133 -3.11 10.57 -5.14
N ASN A 134 -2.91 11.45 -6.10
CA ASN A 134 -3.29 12.84 -5.89
C ASN A 134 -4.81 12.90 -5.91
N VAL A 135 -5.45 13.44 -4.88
CA VAL A 135 -6.92 13.33 -4.72
C VAL A 135 -7.67 14.42 -5.48
N PHE A 136 -7.33 15.70 -5.24
CA PHE A 136 -8.08 16.82 -5.82
C PHE A 136 -7.36 17.49 -6.99
N ARG A 137 -6.04 17.35 -7.11
CA ARG A 137 -5.29 17.94 -8.23
C ARG A 137 -5.67 17.23 -9.53
N VAL A 138 -6.19 17.97 -10.50
CA VAL A 138 -6.72 17.41 -11.74
C VAL A 138 -6.10 17.98 -13.00
N TRP A 139 -5.37 19.09 -12.94
CA TRP A 139 -4.72 19.60 -14.13
C TRP A 139 -3.61 20.58 -13.77
N GLY A 140 -2.54 20.66 -14.56
CA GLY A 140 -1.40 21.56 -14.29
C GLY A 140 -1.04 22.51 -15.43
N SER A 141 -1.67 22.40 -16.60
CA SER A 141 -1.34 23.21 -17.77
C SER A 141 -2.30 24.40 -17.91
N SER A 142 -1.82 25.48 -18.54
CA SER A 142 -2.66 26.62 -18.92
C SER A 142 -3.62 26.30 -20.07
N LYS A 143 -3.35 25.24 -20.85
CA LYS A 143 -4.25 24.74 -21.90
C LYS A 143 -5.25 23.76 -21.30
N THR A 144 -6.47 23.72 -21.82
CA THR A 144 -7.48 22.72 -21.46
C THR A 144 -6.96 21.28 -21.69
N PRO A 145 -7.32 20.30 -20.84
CA PRO A 145 -6.99 18.90 -21.09
C PRO A 145 -7.45 18.44 -22.48
N PRO A 146 -6.60 17.71 -23.23
CA PRO A 146 -6.92 17.29 -24.59
C PRO A 146 -7.95 16.16 -24.65
N TYR A 147 -8.31 15.55 -23.52
CA TYR A 147 -9.25 14.43 -23.45
C TYR A 147 -10.67 14.92 -23.19
N PRO A 148 -11.63 14.68 -24.09
CA PRO A 148 -13.01 15.14 -23.91
C PRO A 148 -13.67 14.61 -22.62
N ASN A 149 -13.28 13.41 -22.18
CA ASN A 149 -13.80 12.77 -20.98
C ASN A 149 -13.01 13.13 -19.69
N HIS A 150 -12.08 14.07 -19.74
CA HIS A 150 -11.38 14.52 -18.55
C HIS A 150 -12.31 15.31 -17.62
N VAL A 151 -12.19 15.13 -16.29
CA VAL A 151 -13.11 15.72 -15.30
C VAL A 151 -13.23 17.25 -15.40
N VAL A 152 -12.14 17.96 -15.69
CA VAL A 152 -12.16 19.42 -15.93
C VAL A 152 -13.05 19.82 -17.11
N ASN A 153 -13.15 18.97 -18.14
CA ASN A 153 -13.96 19.23 -19.33
C ASN A 153 -15.42 18.85 -19.13
N LEU A 154 -15.67 17.75 -18.41
CA LEU A 154 -17.01 17.26 -18.10
C LEU A 154 -17.70 18.11 -17.03
N HIS A 155 -16.93 18.58 -16.04
CA HIS A 155 -17.41 19.27 -14.86
C HIS A 155 -16.58 20.52 -14.54
N PRO A 156 -16.59 21.55 -15.42
CA PRO A 156 -15.88 22.80 -15.15
C PRO A 156 -16.40 23.51 -13.88
N GLU A 157 -17.63 23.26 -13.48
CA GLU A 157 -18.25 23.76 -12.25
C GLU A 157 -17.68 23.13 -10.97
N TRP A 158 -16.99 21.99 -11.07
CA TRP A 158 -16.34 21.33 -9.93
C TRP A 158 -14.99 21.91 -9.56
N ILE A 159 -14.45 22.84 -10.37
CA ILE A 159 -13.11 23.39 -10.15
C ILE A 159 -13.16 24.46 -9.06
N ASN A 160 -12.33 24.27 -8.05
CA ASN A 160 -12.21 25.18 -6.92
C ASN A 160 -11.78 26.58 -7.38
N LYS A 161 -12.27 27.61 -6.70
CA LYS A 161 -12.00 29.02 -7.00
C LYS A 161 -11.41 29.71 -5.78
N ASP A 162 -10.41 30.55 -6.01
CA ASP A 162 -9.92 31.47 -4.97
C ASP A 162 -10.91 32.63 -4.71
N PHE A 163 -10.58 33.50 -3.76
CA PHE A 163 -11.39 34.67 -3.38
C PHE A 163 -11.68 35.61 -4.57
N ASN A 164 -10.80 35.66 -5.57
CA ASN A 164 -10.96 36.50 -6.76
C ASN A 164 -11.66 35.76 -7.91
N GLY A 165 -12.14 34.53 -7.68
CA GLY A 165 -12.80 33.70 -8.67
C GLY A 165 -11.85 32.96 -9.62
N LYS A 166 -10.54 32.94 -9.35
CA LYS A 166 -9.56 32.25 -10.19
C LYS A 166 -9.60 30.75 -9.93
N THR A 167 -9.65 29.95 -10.99
CA THR A 167 -9.75 28.48 -10.96
C THR A 167 -8.40 27.75 -10.96
N THR A 168 -7.30 28.49 -10.95
CA THR A 168 -5.93 27.97 -10.97
C THR A 168 -5.13 28.51 -9.80
N ALA A 169 -4.46 27.64 -9.05
CA ALA A 169 -3.58 27.97 -7.94
C ALA A 169 -2.22 27.30 -8.15
N GLY A 170 -1.13 28.09 -8.15
CA GLY A 170 0.25 27.61 -8.23
C GLY A 170 0.47 26.47 -9.23
N GLU A 171 0.40 25.23 -8.72
CA GLU A 171 0.64 23.96 -9.40
C GLU A 171 -0.49 23.42 -10.29
N GLY A 172 -1.64 24.12 -10.39
CA GLY A 172 -2.73 23.72 -11.28
C GLY A 172 -4.16 24.05 -10.85
N CYS A 173 -5.09 23.26 -11.37
CA CYS A 173 -6.51 23.26 -11.00
C CYS A 173 -6.80 22.08 -10.07
N PHE A 174 -7.73 22.30 -9.14
CA PHE A 174 -8.13 21.34 -8.13
C PHE A 174 -9.65 21.19 -8.11
N LEU A 175 -10.15 19.98 -7.88
CA LEU A 175 -11.56 19.74 -7.59
C LEU A 175 -11.92 20.34 -6.22
N ASP A 176 -13.13 20.88 -6.10
CA ASP A 176 -13.64 21.45 -4.86
C ASP A 176 -14.26 20.36 -3.96
N PRO A 177 -13.60 19.98 -2.85
CA PRO A 177 -14.14 18.96 -1.93
C PRO A 177 -15.42 19.40 -1.20
N GLY A 178 -15.77 20.70 -1.24
CA GLY A 178 -17.02 21.22 -0.71
C GLY A 178 -18.25 20.71 -1.47
N ILE A 179 -18.09 20.37 -2.75
CA ILE A 179 -19.16 19.86 -3.62
C ILE A 179 -19.40 18.36 -3.32
N PRO A 180 -20.63 17.93 -2.96
CA PRO A 180 -20.94 16.53 -2.70
C PRO A 180 -20.57 15.58 -3.83
N GLU A 181 -20.87 15.96 -5.07
CA GLU A 181 -20.62 15.18 -6.27
C GLU A 181 -19.12 14.95 -6.51
N VAL A 182 -18.27 15.92 -6.15
CA VAL A 182 -16.81 15.75 -6.18
C VAL A 182 -16.36 14.67 -5.21
N ARG A 183 -16.91 14.64 -3.99
CA ARG A 183 -16.57 13.60 -3.01
C ARG A 183 -17.00 12.22 -3.49
N GLU A 184 -18.20 12.10 -4.07
CA GLU A 184 -18.68 10.85 -4.66
C GLU A 184 -17.81 10.41 -5.84
N TYR A 185 -17.43 11.35 -6.72
CA TYR A 185 -16.51 11.10 -7.83
C TYR A 185 -15.17 10.58 -7.32
N THR A 186 -14.56 11.26 -6.35
CA THR A 186 -13.27 10.87 -5.78
C THR A 186 -13.33 9.48 -5.16
N LEU A 187 -14.40 9.14 -4.43
CA LEU A 187 -14.56 7.80 -3.84
C LEU A 187 -14.73 6.69 -4.89
N LYS A 188 -15.24 7.01 -6.08
CA LYS A 188 -15.32 6.03 -7.19
C LYS A 188 -13.98 5.83 -7.90
N VAL A 189 -13.11 6.83 -7.88
CA VAL A 189 -11.77 6.78 -8.50
C VAL A 189 -10.75 6.06 -7.62
N LEU A 190 -10.91 6.11 -6.30
CA LEU A 190 -10.08 5.41 -5.30
C LEU A 190 -10.47 3.94 -5.19
#